data_AF-A0A453J000-F1
#
_entry.id   AF-A0A453J000-F1
#
_cell.length_a   1.000
_cell.length_b   1.000
_cell.length_c   1.000
_cell.angle_alpha   90.00
_cell.angle_beta   90.00
_cell.angle_gamma   90.00
#
_symmetry.space_group_name_H-M   'P 1'
#
loop_
_entity.id
_entity.type
_entity.pdbx_description
1 polymer ?
#
loop_
_entity_poly.entity_id
_entity_poly.type
_entity_poly.pdbx_seq_one_letter_code
_entity_poly.pdbx_strand_id
1 'polypeptide(L)'
;MGSLDGRGLKQVRKIAEDCMNNIKGPLDHIQELKKEREPAKTPALANESWGRILPKYEKENIKLKKPYTPFPSPQQPSKTDLELENGKYSLSDKKKSTKKLQEKPDKQSKKVDGNKRKREAASIPPKESIAGSSESAMATSGDSKVADMVAMPSKKKAKKE
;
A
#
# COMPACT_ATOMS: atom_id res chain seq x y z
N MET A 1 29.31 -1.83 51.84
CA MET A 1 29.91 -1.84 50.48
C MET A 1 29.24 -2.92 49.65
N GLY A 2 28.80 -2.61 48.43
CA GLY A 2 28.23 -3.61 47.54
C GLY A 2 29.24 -4.72 47.22
N SER A 3 28.77 -5.97 47.20
CA SER A 3 29.60 -7.14 46.91
C SER A 3 30.38 -6.94 45.61
N LEU A 4 31.68 -7.22 45.63
CA LEU A 4 32.58 -7.25 44.48
C LEU A 4 32.31 -8.46 43.58
N ASP A 5 31.04 -8.75 43.33
CA ASP A 5 30.66 -9.80 42.40
C ASP A 5 30.89 -9.22 41.00
N GLY A 6 31.88 -9.74 40.26
CA GLY A 6 32.26 -9.29 38.91
C GLY A 6 31.14 -9.29 37.85
N ARG A 7 29.90 -9.60 38.25
CA ARG A 7 28.65 -9.42 37.49
C ARG A 7 28.51 -7.99 36.95
N GLY A 8 28.82 -6.96 37.75
CA GLY A 8 28.76 -5.57 37.30
C GLY A 8 29.77 -5.25 36.20
N LEU A 9 31.03 -5.69 36.36
CA LEU A 9 32.07 -5.52 35.35
C LEU A 9 31.77 -6.29 34.06
N LYS A 10 31.26 -7.52 34.16
CA LYS A 10 30.82 -8.31 32.99
C LYS A 10 29.71 -7.59 32.22
N GLN A 11 28.77 -6.97 32.93
CA GLN A 11 27.70 -6.21 32.30
C GLN A 11 28.24 -4.97 31.57
N VAL A 12 29.08 -4.17 32.23
CA VAL A 12 29.67 -2.96 31.61
C VAL A 12 30.51 -3.30 30.39
N ARG A 13 31.29 -4.39 30.45
CA ARG A 13 32.04 -4.89 29.30
C ARG A 13 31.13 -5.22 28.13
N LYS A 14 30.06 -5.99 28.36
CA LYS A 14 29.08 -6.35 27.33
C LYS A 14 28.43 -5.10 26.72
N ILE A 15 28.04 -4.13 27.55
CA ILE A 15 27.48 -2.84 27.09
C ILE A 15 28.42 -2.14 26.13
N ALA A 16 29.70 -2.01 26.52
CA ALA A 16 30.69 -1.32 25.72
C ALA A 16 30.90 -2.02 24.37
N GLU A 17 31.07 -3.34 24.36
CA GLU A 17 31.23 -4.13 23.14
C GLU A 17 30.00 -4.03 22.21
N ASP A 18 28.78 -4.12 22.75
CA ASP A 18 27.53 -4.02 21.98
C ASP A 18 27.32 -2.63 21.37
N CYS A 19 27.68 -1.57 22.10
CA CYS A 19 27.61 -0.19 21.63
C CYS A 19 28.63 0.06 20.50
N MET A 20 29.86 -0.44 20.64
CA MET A 20 30.91 -0.30 19.63
C MET A 20 30.57 -1.05 18.33
N ASN A 21 29.92 -2.21 18.43
CA ASN A 21 29.51 -3.02 17.28
C ASN A 21 28.18 -2.58 16.64
N ASN A 22 27.63 -1.42 17.05
CA ASN A 22 26.33 -0.90 16.63
C ASN A 22 25.23 -1.97 16.72
N ILE A 23 25.27 -2.80 17.77
CA ILE A 23 24.26 -3.84 18.02
C ILE A 23 23.08 -3.26 18.73
N LYS A 24 23.37 -2.52 19.80
CA LYS A 24 22.39 -1.99 20.69
C LYS A 24 22.90 -0.70 21.31
N GLY A 25 22.06 0.33 21.37
CA GLY A 25 22.44 1.60 21.94
C GLY A 25 22.60 1.53 23.47
N PRO A 26 23.34 2.46 24.09
CA PRO A 26 23.49 2.51 25.54
C PRO A 26 22.14 2.72 26.24
N LEU A 27 21.23 3.51 25.64
CA LEU A 27 19.89 3.73 26.15
C LEU A 27 19.07 2.44 26.22
N ASP A 28 19.12 1.63 25.16
CA ASP A 28 18.37 0.37 25.10
C ASP A 28 18.89 -0.61 26.15
N HIS A 29 20.20 -0.61 26.42
CA HIS A 29 20.80 -1.46 27.44
C HIS A 29 20.37 -1.04 28.85
N ILE A 30 20.26 0.26 29.11
CA ILE A 30 19.69 0.78 30.37
C ILE A 30 18.21 0.35 30.52
N GLN A 31 17.44 0.36 29.43
CA GLN A 31 16.04 -0.09 29.46
C GLN A 31 15.91 -1.59 29.76
N GLU A 32 16.78 -2.43 29.20
CA GLU A 32 16.82 -3.87 29.57
C GLU A 32 17.21 -4.06 31.02
N LEU A 33 18.27 -3.41 31.49
CA LEU A 33 18.67 -3.48 32.90
C LEU A 33 17.55 -3.06 33.85
N LYS A 34 16.76 -2.06 33.47
CA LYS A 34 15.57 -1.67 34.23
C LYS A 34 14.52 -2.79 34.23
N LYS A 35 14.21 -3.36 33.06
CA LYS A 35 13.25 -4.47 32.92
C LYS A 35 13.71 -5.78 33.57
N GLU A 36 15.01 -6.02 33.72
CA GLU A 36 15.58 -7.18 34.44
C GLU A 36 15.54 -6.99 35.96
N ARG A 37 15.74 -5.75 36.44
CA ARG A 37 15.73 -5.43 37.87
C ARG A 37 14.34 -5.50 38.51
N GLU A 38 13.27 -5.27 37.75
CA GLU A 38 11.90 -5.34 38.25
C GLU A 38 11.45 -6.77 38.65
N PRO A 39 11.57 -7.81 37.80
CA PRO A 39 11.24 -9.19 38.18
C PRO A 39 12.24 -9.79 39.18
N ALA A 40 13.48 -9.31 39.23
CA ALA A 40 14.45 -9.72 40.25
C ALA A 40 14.03 -9.34 41.67
N LYS A 41 13.20 -8.30 41.83
CA LYS A 41 12.67 -7.86 43.13
C LYS A 41 11.50 -8.72 43.59
N THR A 42 10.79 -9.40 42.68
CA THR A 42 9.63 -10.22 43.04
C THR A 42 10.07 -11.67 43.29
N PRO A 43 9.85 -12.24 44.48
CA PRO A 43 10.35 -13.58 44.82
C PRO A 43 9.67 -14.70 44.01
N ALA A 44 8.47 -14.45 43.47
CA ALA A 44 7.70 -15.42 42.68
C ALA A 44 8.27 -15.67 41.27
N LEU A 45 8.93 -14.66 40.67
CA LEU A 45 9.43 -14.72 39.28
C LEU A 45 10.96 -14.92 39.21
N ALA A 46 11.61 -15.10 40.36
CA ALA A 46 13.05 -15.23 40.48
C ALA A 46 13.60 -16.54 39.86
N ASN A 47 12.80 -17.60 39.80
CA ASN A 47 13.19 -18.91 39.28
C ASN A 47 12.82 -19.14 37.80
N GLU A 48 12.16 -18.17 37.15
CA GLU A 48 11.70 -18.30 35.76
C GLU A 48 12.68 -17.67 34.76
N SER A 49 12.70 -18.16 33.52
CA SER A 49 13.58 -17.62 32.46
C SER A 49 13.07 -16.27 31.93
N TRP A 50 13.82 -15.18 32.12
CA TRP A 50 13.40 -13.82 31.75
C TRP A 50 13.50 -13.48 30.25
N GLY A 51 13.96 -14.41 29.41
CA GLY A 51 14.14 -14.20 27.96
C GLY A 51 12.86 -13.96 27.14
N ARG A 52 11.68 -14.04 27.77
CA ARG A 52 10.37 -13.68 27.18
C ARG A 52 10.00 -12.21 27.38
N ILE A 53 10.50 -11.59 28.45
CA ILE A 53 10.18 -10.22 28.87
C ILE A 53 11.14 -9.22 28.18
N LEU A 54 12.31 -9.71 27.76
CA LEU A 54 13.34 -8.92 27.11
C LEU A 54 13.11 -8.88 25.59
N PRO A 55 13.04 -7.67 24.99
CA PRO A 55 13.04 -7.53 23.54
C PRO A 55 14.31 -8.15 22.93
N LYS A 56 14.15 -9.09 21.99
CA LYS A 56 15.29 -9.62 21.22
C LYS A 56 15.56 -8.70 20.05
N TYR A 57 16.69 -8.01 20.07
CA TYR A 57 17.15 -7.20 18.95
C TYR A 57 17.89 -8.11 17.96
N GLU A 58 17.16 -8.74 17.04
CA GLU A 58 17.77 -9.35 15.87
C GLU A 58 17.99 -8.26 14.83
N LYS A 59 19.25 -8.05 14.42
CA LYS A 59 19.57 -7.16 13.30
C LYS A 59 19.00 -7.80 12.03
N GLU A 60 17.86 -7.33 11.58
CA GLU A 60 17.35 -7.67 10.26
C GLU A 60 18.24 -7.03 9.18
N ASN A 61 19.31 -7.73 8.80
CA ASN A 61 20.17 -7.38 7.68
C ASN A 61 19.49 -7.75 6.34
N ILE A 62 18.23 -7.36 6.15
CA ILE A 62 17.52 -7.59 4.89
C ILE A 62 17.93 -6.50 3.90
N LYS A 63 19.21 -6.51 3.50
CA LYS A 63 19.65 -5.80 2.31
C LYS A 63 19.23 -6.63 1.11
N LEU A 64 17.98 -6.49 0.68
CA LEU A 64 17.51 -6.96 -0.62
C LEU A 64 18.32 -6.23 -1.70
N LYS A 65 19.46 -6.82 -2.09
CA LYS A 65 20.27 -6.33 -3.19
C LYS A 65 19.43 -6.48 -4.45
N LYS A 66 19.17 -5.35 -5.12
CA LYS A 66 18.53 -5.38 -6.45
C LYS A 66 19.41 -6.26 -7.36
N PRO A 67 18.83 -7.20 -8.13
CA PRO A 67 19.62 -8.01 -9.05
C PRO A 67 20.36 -7.07 -10.01
N TYR A 68 21.63 -7.40 -10.28
CA TYR A 68 22.46 -6.61 -11.18
C TYR A 68 21.85 -6.65 -12.58
N THR A 69 21.45 -5.48 -13.09
CA THR A 69 21.01 -5.31 -14.46
C THR A 69 22.12 -4.61 -15.24
N PRO A 70 22.70 -5.23 -16.29
CA PRO A 70 23.84 -4.67 -17.01
C PRO A 70 23.49 -3.39 -17.77
N PHE A 71 22.21 -3.20 -18.08
CA PHE A 71 21.72 -1.98 -18.74
C PHE A 71 21.25 -0.95 -17.71
N PRO A 72 21.61 0.33 -17.90
CA PRO A 72 21.06 1.39 -17.08
C PRO A 72 19.55 1.48 -17.30
N SER A 73 18.81 1.95 -16.29
CA SER A 73 17.39 2.28 -16.46
C SER A 73 17.22 3.34 -17.55
N PRO A 74 16.12 3.31 -18.33
CA PRO A 74 15.88 4.32 -19.35
C PRO A 74 15.84 5.72 -18.73
N GLN A 75 16.41 6.69 -19.45
CA GLN A 75 16.35 8.10 -19.07
C GLN A 75 14.88 8.55 -19.07
N GLN A 76 14.48 9.32 -18.05
CA GLN A 76 13.14 9.90 -18.04
C GLN A 76 13.03 10.89 -19.21
N PRO A 77 11.95 10.84 -20.03
CA PRO A 77 11.81 11.71 -21.18
C PRO A 77 11.72 13.17 -20.75
N SER A 78 12.32 14.06 -21.54
CA SER A 78 12.25 15.50 -21.30
C SER A 78 10.83 16.03 -21.56
N LYS A 79 10.52 17.23 -21.04
CA LYS A 79 9.23 17.88 -21.32
C LYS A 79 9.01 18.08 -22.83
N THR A 80 10.07 18.43 -23.55
CA THR A 80 10.04 18.57 -25.01
C THR A 80 9.73 17.24 -25.71
N ASP A 81 10.34 16.14 -25.26
CA ASP A 81 10.10 14.82 -25.86
C ASP A 81 8.67 14.36 -25.61
N LEU A 82 8.15 14.56 -24.40
CA LEU A 82 6.75 14.27 -24.09
C LEU A 82 5.80 15.11 -24.95
N GLU A 83 6.11 16.40 -25.19
CA GLU A 83 5.28 17.25 -26.04
C GLU A 83 5.37 16.87 -27.53
N LEU A 84 6.51 16.38 -27.99
CA LEU A 84 6.72 15.86 -29.34
C LEU A 84 5.97 14.54 -29.54
N GLU A 85 6.09 13.57 -28.61
CA GLU A 85 5.37 12.30 -28.62
C GLU A 85 3.85 12.51 -28.60
N ASN A 86 3.38 13.46 -27.77
CA ASN A 86 1.97 13.83 -27.71
C ASN A 86 1.49 14.70 -28.90
N GLY A 87 2.37 15.06 -29.83
CA GLY A 87 2.06 15.94 -30.97
C GLY A 87 1.63 17.36 -30.58
N LYS A 88 1.88 17.77 -29.33
CA LYS A 88 1.52 19.09 -28.79
C LYS A 88 2.55 20.15 -29.09
N TYR A 89 3.81 19.76 -29.30
CA TYR A 89 4.92 20.69 -29.52
C TYR A 89 4.66 21.60 -30.74
N SER A 90 4.19 21.01 -31.85
CA SER A 90 3.95 21.73 -33.12
C SER A 90 2.63 22.49 -33.19
N LEU A 91 1.74 22.36 -32.19
CA LEU A 91 0.47 23.11 -32.18
C LEU A 91 0.70 24.55 -31.71
N SER A 92 0.15 25.52 -32.43
CA SER A 92 0.13 26.92 -31.99
C SER A 92 -0.70 27.10 -30.72
N ASP A 93 -0.41 28.12 -29.92
CA ASP A 93 -1.10 28.36 -28.65
C ASP A 93 -2.61 28.56 -28.82
N LYS A 94 -3.03 29.10 -29.97
CA LYS A 94 -4.45 29.22 -30.37
C LYS A 94 -5.13 27.85 -30.58
N LYS A 95 -4.42 26.87 -31.14
CA LYS A 95 -4.94 25.49 -31.31
C LYS A 95 -4.96 24.74 -29.97
N LYS A 96 -3.98 25.01 -29.09
CA LYS A 96 -3.95 24.47 -27.72
C LYS A 96 -5.11 25.02 -26.88
N SER A 97 -5.44 26.31 -26.99
CA SER A 97 -6.52 26.93 -26.22
C SER A 97 -7.91 26.50 -26.71
N THR A 98 -8.13 26.44 -28.01
CA THR A 98 -9.40 25.95 -28.59
C THR A 98 -9.69 24.50 -28.19
N LYS A 99 -8.69 23.61 -28.25
CA LYS A 99 -8.83 22.22 -27.77
C LYS A 99 -9.16 22.14 -26.27
N LYS A 100 -8.55 22.98 -25.44
CA LYS A 100 -8.89 23.08 -23.99
C LYS A 100 -10.31 23.60 -23.77
N LEU A 101 -10.78 24.54 -24.60
CA LEU A 101 -12.15 25.05 -24.52
C LEU A 101 -13.17 24.01 -24.95
N GLN A 102 -12.88 23.18 -25.95
CA GLN A 102 -13.72 22.05 -26.37
C GLN A 102 -13.77 20.91 -25.33
N GLU A 103 -12.69 20.67 -24.58
CA GLU A 103 -12.67 19.63 -23.55
C GLU A 103 -13.59 19.95 -22.34
N LYS A 104 -13.88 21.23 -22.10
CA LYS A 104 -14.78 21.66 -21.01
C LYS A 104 -16.24 21.20 -21.18
N PRO A 105 -16.93 21.48 -22.31
CA PRO A 105 -18.28 21.00 -22.53
C PRO A 105 -18.35 19.47 -22.56
N ASP A 106 -17.34 18.78 -23.13
CA ASP A 106 -17.30 17.31 -23.13
C ASP A 106 -17.20 16.72 -21.71
N LYS A 107 -16.45 17.37 -20.82
CA LYS A 107 -16.42 16.99 -19.39
C LYS A 107 -17.73 17.29 -18.69
N GLN A 108 -18.38 18.38 -19.06
CA GLN A 108 -19.64 18.79 -18.48
C GLN A 108 -20.78 17.84 -18.89
N SER A 109 -20.88 17.48 -20.17
CA SER A 109 -21.86 16.49 -20.65
C SER A 109 -21.68 15.14 -19.96
N LYS A 110 -20.44 14.63 -19.88
CA LYS A 110 -20.14 13.38 -19.17
C LYS A 110 -20.55 13.41 -17.69
N LYS A 111 -20.36 14.55 -17.00
CA LYS A 111 -20.80 14.72 -15.60
C LYS A 111 -22.32 14.75 -15.49
N VAL A 112 -22.99 15.46 -16.40
CA VAL A 112 -24.46 15.51 -16.45
C VAL A 112 -25.02 14.11 -16.70
N ASP A 113 -24.48 13.37 -17.66
CA ASP A 113 -24.87 11.98 -17.95
C ASP A 113 -24.63 11.05 -16.75
N GLY A 114 -23.48 11.17 -16.10
CA GLY A 114 -23.16 10.41 -14.88
C GLY A 114 -24.13 10.71 -13.73
N ASN A 115 -24.50 11.97 -13.54
CA ASN A 115 -25.48 12.37 -12.52
C ASN A 115 -26.89 11.90 -12.87
N LYS A 116 -27.27 11.94 -14.16
CA LYS A 116 -28.56 11.44 -14.64
C LYS A 116 -28.68 9.94 -14.36
N ARG A 117 -27.65 9.15 -14.72
CA ARG A 117 -27.59 7.70 -14.43
C ARG A 117 -27.71 7.40 -12.93
N LYS A 118 -27.03 8.18 -12.08
CA LYS A 118 -27.16 8.03 -10.61
C LYS A 118 -28.57 8.33 -10.12
N ARG A 119 -29.23 9.37 -10.67
CA ARG A 119 -30.61 9.71 -10.32
C ARG A 119 -31.59 8.63 -10.77
N GLU A 120 -31.45 8.13 -11.99
CA GLU A 120 -32.26 7.03 -12.52
C GLU A 120 -32.09 5.75 -11.68
N ALA A 121 -30.84 5.41 -11.30
CA ALA A 121 -30.56 4.26 -10.44
C ALA A 121 -31.17 4.40 -9.03
N ALA A 122 -31.17 5.61 -8.45
CA ALA A 122 -31.81 5.87 -7.16
C ALA A 122 -33.34 5.90 -7.22
N SER A 123 -33.91 6.13 -8.41
CA SER A 123 -35.36 6.15 -8.63
C SER A 123 -35.96 4.76 -8.83
N ILE A 124 -35.14 3.74 -9.05
CA ILE A 124 -35.59 2.34 -9.12
C ILE A 124 -35.61 1.82 -7.69
N PRO A 125 -36.78 1.36 -7.19
CA PRO A 125 -36.85 0.80 -5.85
C PRO A 125 -35.90 -0.41 -5.74
N PRO A 126 -35.20 -0.59 -4.61
CA PRO A 126 -34.39 -1.77 -4.37
C PRO A 126 -35.26 -3.02 -4.57
N LYS A 127 -34.75 -4.02 -5.30
CA LYS A 127 -35.47 -5.29 -5.43
C LYS A 127 -35.54 -5.95 -4.07
N GLU A 128 -36.75 -6.05 -3.52
CA GLU A 128 -37.01 -6.83 -2.32
C GLU A 128 -36.72 -8.30 -2.62
N SER A 129 -35.90 -8.94 -1.78
CA SER A 129 -35.77 -10.39 -1.80
C SER A 129 -37.02 -10.98 -1.18
N ILE A 130 -37.99 -11.39 -1.99
CA ILE A 130 -39.05 -12.29 -1.55
C ILE A 130 -38.35 -13.61 -1.20
N ALA A 131 -38.07 -13.79 0.08
CA ALA A 131 -37.74 -15.09 0.63
C ALA A 131 -39.02 -15.93 0.59
N GLY A 132 -39.25 -16.59 -0.54
CA GLY A 132 -40.23 -17.67 -0.70
C GLY A 132 -41.31 -17.43 -1.74
N SER A 133 -41.07 -17.88 -2.98
CA SER A 133 -41.98 -18.67 -3.84
C SER A 133 -41.64 -18.51 -5.33
N SER A 134 -42.07 -19.48 -6.12
CA SER A 134 -41.41 -20.09 -7.26
C SER A 134 -42.00 -19.76 -8.63
N GLU A 135 -41.11 -19.79 -9.64
CA GLU A 135 -41.28 -20.25 -11.04
C GLU A 135 -42.17 -19.50 -12.06
N SER A 136 -41.53 -19.27 -13.23
CA SER A 136 -42.09 -19.31 -14.60
C SER A 136 -43.02 -18.19 -15.11
N ALA A 137 -42.53 -17.41 -16.09
CA ALA A 137 -43.17 -17.31 -17.41
C ALA A 137 -42.23 -16.65 -18.44
N MET A 138 -41.92 -17.39 -19.49
CA MET A 138 -41.31 -16.91 -20.73
C MET A 138 -42.42 -16.60 -21.74
N ALA A 139 -42.36 -15.45 -22.43
CA ALA A 139 -42.90 -15.29 -23.78
C ALA A 139 -42.29 -14.07 -24.49
N THR A 140 -42.04 -14.25 -25.78
CA THR A 140 -41.19 -13.51 -26.71
C THR A 140 -41.98 -12.73 -27.76
N SER A 141 -41.47 -11.58 -28.22
CA SER A 141 -41.53 -11.04 -29.61
C SER A 141 -41.04 -9.59 -29.56
N GLY A 142 -39.97 -9.12 -30.19
CA GLY A 142 -39.42 -9.44 -31.50
C GLY A 142 -39.80 -8.30 -32.47
N ASP A 143 -38.97 -7.25 -32.60
CA ASP A 143 -38.57 -6.75 -33.92
C ASP A 143 -37.34 -5.81 -33.85
N SER A 144 -36.64 -5.82 -34.97
CA SER A 144 -35.28 -5.42 -35.29
C SER A 144 -35.01 -3.90 -35.32
N LYS A 145 -33.75 -3.50 -35.12
CA LYS A 145 -32.89 -2.84 -36.13
C LYS A 145 -31.59 -2.27 -35.54
N VAL A 146 -30.50 -2.58 -36.25
CA VAL A 146 -29.17 -1.96 -36.36
C VAL A 146 -28.11 -2.14 -35.25
N ALA A 147 -27.06 -2.85 -35.68
CA ALA A 147 -25.71 -2.86 -35.13
C ALA A 147 -25.10 -1.46 -35.05
N ASP A 148 -24.42 -1.15 -33.96
CA ASP A 148 -22.95 -1.11 -33.87
C ASP A 148 -22.57 -0.69 -32.43
N MET A 149 -21.30 -0.90 -32.04
CA MET A 149 -20.62 -0.40 -30.84
C MET A 149 -20.49 -1.28 -29.58
N VAL A 150 -19.33 -1.94 -29.54
CA VAL A 150 -18.36 -2.01 -28.42
C VAL A 150 -18.52 -3.15 -27.39
N ALA A 151 -17.81 -4.24 -27.68
CA ALA A 151 -17.29 -5.16 -26.69
C ALA A 151 -15.80 -4.88 -26.42
N MET A 152 -15.44 -4.60 -25.16
CA MET A 152 -14.21 -5.00 -24.43
C MET A 152 -14.13 -4.25 -23.08
N PRO A 153 -13.42 -4.71 -22.02
CA PRO A 153 -12.76 -6.01 -21.78
C PRO A 153 -13.03 -6.62 -20.37
N SER A 154 -12.85 -7.93 -20.21
CA SER A 154 -12.71 -8.57 -18.89
C SER A 154 -11.26 -9.06 -18.69
N LYS A 155 -10.44 -8.30 -17.97
CA LYS A 155 -9.15 -8.79 -17.45
C LYS A 155 -9.34 -9.27 -16.02
N LYS A 156 -9.44 -10.59 -15.84
CA LYS A 156 -9.17 -11.28 -14.56
C LYS A 156 -7.67 -11.13 -14.27
N LYS A 157 -7.29 -10.61 -13.09
CA LYS A 157 -5.93 -10.78 -12.56
C LYS A 157 -5.91 -12.03 -11.67
N ALA A 158 -5.13 -13.01 -12.10
CA ALA A 158 -4.70 -14.13 -11.27
C ALA A 158 -3.69 -13.63 -10.23
N LYS A 159 -3.87 -14.10 -9.00
CA LYS A 159 -2.93 -14.05 -7.87
C LYS A 159 -1.93 -15.19 -8.08
N LYS A 160 -0.63 -14.90 -8.03
CA LYS A 160 0.42 -15.93 -7.94
C LYS A 160 1.31 -15.59 -6.74
N GLU A 161 1.65 -16.66 -6.02
CA GLU A 161 2.59 -16.76 -4.89
C GLU A 161 3.92 -16.05 -5.13
#